data_AF-A0A1Q2SK69-F1
#
_entry.id   AF-A0A1Q2SK69-F1
#
_cell.length_a   1.000
_cell.length_b   1.000
_cell.length_c   1.000
_cell.angle_alpha   90.00
_cell.angle_beta   90.00
_cell.angle_gamma   90.00
#
_symmetry.space_group_name_H-M   'P 1'
#
loop_
_entity.id
_entity.type
_entity.pdbx_description
1 polymer ?
#
loop_
_entity_poly.entity_id
_entity_poly.type
_entity_poly.pdbx_seq_one_letter_code
_entity_poly.pdbx_strand_id
1 'polypeptide(L)'
;MANFFSLKGKDLDITYRIGGNPSFISLIYKTPNTREVFRPTQIEKVKTPLGSMITVLISTIEPLAEKAANVAEQSDWDDWGRTFSVFLPDICVPLDKSVKFNTIGVYKNVGGPITTSGPEVHWSCIDLEGTAQTVLVLC
;
A
#
# COMPACT_ATOMS: atom_id res chain seq x y z
N MET A 1 0.58 17.13 -13.78
CA MET A 1 0.00 16.37 -12.65
C MET A 1 1.12 16.00 -11.70
N ALA A 2 0.85 15.94 -10.40
CA ALA A 2 1.79 15.44 -9.42
C ALA A 2 2.22 14.01 -9.76
N ASN A 3 3.50 13.72 -9.57
CA ASN A 3 4.11 12.42 -9.86
C ASN A 3 4.91 11.88 -8.68
N PHE A 4 4.87 12.57 -7.54
CA PHE A 4 5.46 12.13 -6.28
C PHE A 4 4.46 12.35 -5.16
N PHE A 5 4.26 11.31 -4.35
CA PHE A 5 3.30 11.28 -3.27
C PHE A 5 3.98 10.72 -2.02
N SER A 6 3.87 11.44 -0.92
CA SER A 6 4.24 10.95 0.41
C SER A 6 2.98 10.88 1.25
N LEU A 7 2.67 9.73 1.83
CA LEU A 7 1.48 9.50 2.65
C LEU A 7 1.91 9.04 4.04
N LYS A 8 1.24 9.53 5.07
CA LYS A 8 1.47 9.16 6.46
C LYS A 8 0.16 8.87 7.16
N GLY A 9 0.12 7.81 7.96
CA GLY A 9 -0.98 7.48 8.85
C GLY A 9 -0.48 6.73 10.06
N LYS A 10 -1.41 6.17 10.85
CA LYS A 10 -1.09 5.41 12.07
C LYS A 10 -0.03 4.33 11.80
N ASP A 11 1.20 4.64 12.17
CA ASP A 11 2.39 3.80 12.00
C ASP A 11 2.63 3.33 10.55
N LEU A 12 2.22 4.13 9.56
CA LEU A 12 2.40 3.83 8.15
C LEU A 12 2.96 5.04 7.40
N ASP A 13 4.11 4.85 6.77
CA ASP A 13 4.71 5.79 5.82
C ASP A 13 4.73 5.15 4.43
N ILE A 14 4.20 5.85 3.43
CA ILE A 14 4.26 5.44 2.02
C ILE A 14 4.92 6.53 1.20
N THR A 15 5.83 6.13 0.34
CA THR A 15 6.38 7.00 -0.70
C THR A 15 6.09 6.37 -2.05
N TYR A 16 5.45 7.12 -2.96
CA TYR A 16 5.10 6.65 -4.28
C TYR A 16 5.50 7.65 -5.36
N ARG A 17 6.16 7.16 -6.41
CA ARG A 17 6.60 7.92 -7.57
C ARG A 17 6.02 7.33 -8.85
N ILE A 18 5.38 8.18 -9.64
CA ILE A 18 4.81 7.84 -10.94
C ILE A 18 5.83 8.15 -12.03
N GLY A 19 6.09 7.17 -12.89
CA GLY A 19 7.01 7.28 -14.03
C GLY A 19 8.47 7.04 -13.67
N GLY A 20 9.34 7.21 -14.65
CA GLY A 20 10.77 6.88 -14.57
C GLY A 20 11.08 5.48 -15.09
N ASN A 21 12.33 5.03 -14.89
CA ASN A 21 12.75 3.72 -15.35
C ASN A 21 11.93 2.61 -14.66
N PRO A 22 11.30 1.69 -15.40
CA PRO A 22 10.45 0.63 -14.84
C PRO A 22 11.23 -0.37 -13.97
N SER A 23 12.56 -0.36 -14.02
CA SER A 23 13.42 -1.17 -13.16
C SER A 23 13.62 -0.56 -11.76
N PHE A 24 13.25 0.71 -11.57
CA PHE A 24 13.41 1.40 -10.29
C PHE A 24 12.20 1.20 -9.37
N ILE A 25 12.44 1.41 -8.07
CA ILE A 25 11.41 1.36 -7.04
C ILE A 25 10.46 2.53 -7.28
N SER A 26 9.18 2.20 -7.36
CA SER A 26 8.10 3.17 -7.54
C SER A 26 7.33 3.39 -6.26
N LEU A 27 7.15 2.36 -5.41
CA LEU A 27 6.50 2.49 -4.12
C LEU A 27 7.36 1.92 -2.99
N ILE A 28 7.42 2.62 -1.87
CA ILE A 28 7.97 2.14 -0.60
C ILE A 28 6.84 2.16 0.41
N TYR A 29 6.54 1.01 0.99
CA TYR A 29 5.59 0.83 2.08
C TYR A 29 6.39 0.55 3.36
N LYS A 30 6.18 1.33 4.41
CA LYS A 30 6.95 1.21 5.64
C LYS A 30 6.05 1.33 6.87
N THR A 31 6.13 0.33 7.73
CA THR A 31 5.59 0.33 9.09
C THR A 31 6.76 0.20 10.09
N PRO A 32 6.51 0.23 11.42
CA PRO A 32 7.57 -0.01 12.40
C PRO A 32 8.29 -1.35 12.23
N ASN A 33 7.55 -2.38 11.78
CA ASN A 33 8.05 -3.76 11.73
C ASN A 33 8.39 -4.23 10.31
N THR A 34 7.90 -3.54 9.29
CA THR A 34 7.96 -4.02 7.91
C THR A 34 8.36 -2.90 6.97
N ARG A 35 9.23 -3.22 6.00
CA ARG A 35 9.55 -2.32 4.89
C ARG A 35 9.52 -3.11 3.60
N GLU A 36 8.57 -2.77 2.74
CA GLU A 36 8.39 -3.39 1.43
C GLU A 36 8.59 -2.36 0.33
N VAL A 37 9.11 -2.82 -0.81
CA VAL A 37 9.39 -1.98 -1.97
C VAL A 37 8.81 -2.63 -3.21
N PHE A 38 8.19 -1.81 -4.05
CA PHE A 38 7.47 -2.28 -5.24
C PHE A 38 7.96 -1.56 -6.49
N ARG A 39 8.19 -2.35 -7.53
CA ARG A 39 8.40 -1.87 -8.90
C ARG A 39 7.05 -1.55 -9.54
N PRO A 40 7.01 -0.72 -10.60
CA PRO A 40 5.77 -0.41 -11.32
C PRO A 40 4.95 -1.62 -11.74
N THR A 41 5.60 -2.73 -12.12
CA THR A 41 4.92 -3.97 -12.56
C THR A 41 4.22 -4.72 -11.42
N GLN A 42 4.50 -4.37 -10.17
CA GLN A 42 3.91 -4.98 -8.97
C GLN A 42 2.79 -4.10 -8.38
N ILE A 43 2.48 -2.98 -9.02
CA ILE A 43 1.47 -2.02 -8.57
C ILE A 43 0.32 -2.08 -9.55
N GLU A 44 -0.83 -2.54 -9.08
CA GLU A 44 -2.07 -2.42 -9.83
C GLU A 44 -2.56 -0.98 -9.73
N LYS A 45 -2.98 -0.41 -10.88
CA LYS A 45 -3.49 0.96 -10.95
C LYS A 45 -4.85 0.95 -11.64
N VAL A 46 -5.85 1.48 -10.94
CA VAL A 46 -7.20 1.66 -11.47
C VAL A 46 -7.54 3.14 -11.48
N LYS A 47 -8.00 3.64 -12.63
CA LYS A 47 -8.48 5.01 -12.74
C LYS A 47 -9.91 5.10 -12.18
N THR A 48 -10.17 6.10 -11.36
CA THR A 48 -11.49 6.37 -10.80
C THR A 48 -11.90 7.83 -11.04
N PRO A 49 -13.17 8.20 -10.91
CA PRO A 49 -13.59 9.61 -10.96
C PRO A 49 -12.96 10.49 -9.87
N LEU A 50 -12.45 9.90 -8.79
CA LEU A 50 -11.80 10.60 -7.67
C LEU A 50 -10.27 10.69 -7.83
N GLY A 51 -9.71 10.06 -8.88
CA GLY A 51 -8.28 10.05 -9.14
C GLY A 51 -7.78 8.69 -9.59
N SER A 52 -6.72 8.19 -8.96
CA SER A 52 -6.18 6.85 -9.21
C SER A 52 -6.14 6.05 -7.93
N MET A 53 -6.70 4.85 -7.93
CA MET A 53 -6.45 3.86 -6.89
C MET A 53 -5.21 3.07 -7.26
N ILE A 54 -4.28 2.93 -6.32
CA ILE A 54 -3.15 2.04 -6.45
C ILE A 54 -3.29 0.91 -5.44
N THR A 55 -2.92 -0.31 -5.84
CA THR A 55 -3.00 -1.50 -5.00
C THR A 55 -1.69 -2.28 -5.09
N VAL A 56 -1.22 -2.73 -3.93
CA VAL A 56 -0.03 -3.58 -3.80
C VAL A 56 -0.35 -4.79 -2.93
N LEU A 57 0.30 -5.92 -3.22
CA LEU A 57 0.27 -7.10 -2.36
C LEU A 57 1.37 -6.96 -1.32
N ILE A 58 1.01 -6.82 -0.03
CA ILE A 58 1.97 -6.75 1.07
C ILE A 58 2.18 -8.14 1.66
N SER A 59 3.44 -8.52 1.83
CA SER A 59 3.81 -9.79 2.43
C SER A 59 3.71 -9.66 3.94
N THR A 60 2.77 -10.37 4.55
CA THR A 60 2.64 -10.53 6.00
C THR A 60 3.76 -11.40 6.55
N ILE A 61 4.99 -10.89 6.50
CA ILE A 61 6.03 -11.35 7.42
C ILE A 61 5.76 -10.61 8.73
N GLU A 62 4.82 -11.11 9.54
CA GLU A 62 4.97 -10.95 10.99
C GLU A 62 6.40 -11.45 11.30
N PRO A 63 7.26 -10.69 12.01
CA PRO A 63 8.57 -11.21 12.37
C PRO A 63 8.36 -12.52 13.14
N LEU A 64 8.72 -13.62 12.48
CA LEU A 64 8.52 -15.01 12.88
C LEU A 64 9.27 -15.40 14.18
N ALA A 65 9.73 -14.42 14.95
CA ALA A 65 10.59 -14.61 16.10
C ALA A 65 9.83 -14.67 17.44
N GLU A 66 8.59 -14.16 17.54
CA GLU A 66 7.90 -14.11 18.85
C GLU A 66 6.69 -15.06 18.97
N LYS A 67 6.11 -15.52 17.85
CA LYS A 67 4.99 -16.49 17.85
C LYS A 67 5.42 -17.95 17.91
N ALA A 68 6.70 -18.26 17.71
CA ALA A 68 7.21 -19.63 17.68
C ALA A 68 7.47 -20.23 19.07
N ALA A 69 7.31 -19.47 20.15
CA ALA A 69 7.66 -19.94 21.50
C ALA A 69 6.50 -20.54 22.29
N ASN A 70 5.24 -20.25 21.94
CA ASN A 70 4.10 -20.80 22.66
C ASN A 70 2.93 -21.08 21.72
N VAL A 71 2.43 -22.31 21.78
CA VAL A 71 1.20 -22.84 21.17
C VAL A 71 1.38 -23.44 19.76
N ALA A 72 1.76 -24.72 19.76
CA ALA A 72 1.37 -25.66 18.73
C ALA A 72 -0.14 -25.98 18.89
N GLU A 73 -0.99 -25.01 18.54
CA GLU A 73 -2.37 -25.26 18.15
C GLU A 73 -2.56 -24.64 16.77
N GLN A 74 -2.97 -25.50 15.85
CA GLN A 74 -3.44 -25.21 14.51
C GLN A 74 -4.09 -23.81 14.40
N SER A 75 -3.39 -22.83 13.86
CA SER A 75 -4.01 -21.56 13.50
C SER A 75 -4.71 -21.79 12.16
N ASP A 76 -6.03 -22.00 12.16
CA ASP A 76 -6.87 -22.16 10.94
C ASP A 76 -6.91 -20.90 10.05
N TRP A 77 -5.93 -19.99 10.20
CA TRP A 77 -5.74 -18.82 9.37
C TRP A 77 -4.52 -19.02 8.50
N ASP A 78 -4.67 -19.82 7.45
CA ASP A 78 -3.78 -19.68 6.31
C ASP A 78 -3.93 -18.24 5.80
N ASP A 79 -2.85 -17.45 5.80
CA ASP A 79 -2.84 -16.10 5.26
C ASP A 79 -2.63 -16.18 3.74
N TRP A 80 -3.72 -16.05 2.98
CA TRP A 80 -3.72 -16.26 1.53
C TRP A 80 -3.33 -15.00 0.76
N GLY A 81 -3.10 -13.91 1.48
CA GLY A 81 -2.60 -12.68 0.92
C GLY A 81 -3.29 -11.46 1.51
N ARG A 82 -2.46 -10.44 1.74
CA ARG A 82 -2.90 -9.14 2.19
C ARG A 82 -2.59 -8.11 1.11
N THR A 83 -3.61 -7.38 0.65
CA THR A 83 -3.39 -6.23 -0.24
C THR A 83 -3.63 -4.93 0.51
N PHE A 84 -2.90 -3.91 0.09
CA PHE A 84 -3.09 -2.54 0.53
C PHE A 84 -3.39 -1.66 -0.68
N SER A 85 -4.45 -0.88 -0.59
CA SER A 85 -4.88 0.04 -1.63
C SER A 85 -4.95 1.47 -1.09
N VAL A 86 -4.63 2.46 -1.91
CA VAL A 86 -4.80 3.87 -1.55
C VAL A 86 -5.26 4.70 -2.73
N PHE A 87 -6.10 5.71 -2.46
CA PHE A 87 -6.56 6.66 -3.45
C PHE A 87 -5.60 7.86 -3.53
N LEU A 88 -5.19 8.18 -4.74
CA LEU A 88 -4.34 9.33 -5.05
C LEU A 88 -5.13 10.32 -5.91
N PRO A 89 -5.24 11.58 -5.49
CA PRO A 89 -6.01 12.57 -6.23
C PRO A 89 -5.24 13.03 -7.47
N ASP A 90 -5.97 13.35 -8.54
CA ASP A 90 -5.39 13.93 -9.76
C ASP A 90 -5.17 15.44 -9.58
N ILE A 91 -4.15 15.81 -8.80
CA ILE A 91 -3.83 17.21 -8.52
C ILE A 91 -2.71 17.70 -9.46
N CYS A 92 -2.87 18.89 -10.00
CA CYS A 92 -1.79 19.59 -10.69
C CYS A 92 -1.02 20.46 -9.68
N VAL A 93 0.22 20.07 -9.37
CA VAL A 93 1.09 20.81 -8.46
C VAL A 93 2.19 21.47 -9.28
N PRO A 94 2.41 22.79 -9.18
CA PRO A 94 3.54 23.45 -9.82
C PRO A 94 4.89 22.87 -9.37
N LEU A 95 5.92 23.02 -10.20
CA LEU A 95 7.29 22.72 -9.80
C LEU A 95 7.66 23.50 -8.52
N ASP A 96 8.43 22.87 -7.63
CA ASP A 96 8.86 23.40 -6.33
C ASP A 96 7.73 23.71 -5.33
N LYS A 97 6.51 23.23 -5.59
CA LYS A 97 5.39 23.31 -4.65
C LYS A 97 4.98 21.93 -4.16
N SER A 98 4.32 21.92 -3.02
CA SER A 98 3.70 20.75 -2.43
C SER A 98 2.27 21.09 -2.00
N VAL A 99 1.37 20.12 -2.14
CA VAL A 99 -0.04 20.26 -1.73
C VAL A 99 -0.36 19.12 -0.77
N LYS A 100 -0.92 19.45 0.39
CA LYS A 100 -1.43 18.47 1.34
C LYS A 100 -2.84 18.04 0.95
N PHE A 101 -3.17 16.78 1.19
CA PHE A 101 -4.50 16.22 0.99
C PHE A 101 -4.75 15.11 2.01
N ASN A 102 -6.01 14.80 2.26
CA ASN A 102 -6.38 13.63 3.05
C ASN A 102 -6.89 12.54 2.10
N THR A 103 -6.60 11.29 2.43
CA THR A 103 -7.06 10.13 1.70
C THR A 103 -7.26 8.94 2.63
N ILE A 104 -7.76 7.84 2.09
CA ILE A 104 -8.02 6.61 2.83
C ILE A 104 -7.16 5.50 2.23
N GLY A 105 -6.50 4.74 3.10
CA GLY A 105 -5.91 3.45 2.80
C GLY A 105 -6.88 2.33 3.12
N VAL A 106 -6.91 1.29 2.29
CA VAL A 106 -7.80 0.13 2.43
C VAL A 106 -6.96 -1.13 2.45
N TYR A 107 -7.06 -1.90 3.53
CA TYR A 107 -6.53 -3.26 3.60
C TYR A 107 -7.60 -4.26 3.20
N LYS A 108 -7.17 -5.27 2.44
CA LYS A 108 -7.92 -6.48 2.19
C LYS A 108 -7.09 -7.66 2.66
N ASN A 109 -7.59 -8.40 3.64
CA ASN A 109 -6.99 -9.64 4.10
C ASN A 109 -7.86 -10.79 3.60
N VAL A 110 -7.26 -11.76 2.94
CA VAL A 110 -7.93 -12.99 2.50
C VAL A 110 -7.34 -14.14 3.29
N GLY A 111 -8.18 -14.94 3.95
CA GLY A 111 -7.72 -16.09 4.73
C GLY A 111 -8.87 -16.89 5.32
N GLY A 112 -8.55 -17.71 6.30
CA GLY A 112 -9.50 -18.57 6.99
C GLY A 112 -9.78 -19.90 6.27
N PRO A 113 -10.56 -20.79 6.90
CA PRO A 113 -10.83 -22.12 6.35
C PRO A 113 -11.60 -22.02 5.03
N ILE A 114 -11.21 -22.85 4.06
CA ILE A 114 -11.94 -22.96 2.79
C ILE A 114 -13.31 -23.57 3.08
N THR A 115 -14.34 -22.74 3.07
CA THR A 115 -15.73 -23.18 3.16
C THR A 115 -16.34 -23.31 1.76
N THR A 116 -17.55 -23.88 1.66
CA THR A 116 -18.32 -23.92 0.40
C THR A 116 -18.64 -22.52 -0.16
N SER A 117 -18.53 -21.47 0.65
CA SER A 117 -18.71 -20.06 0.26
C SER A 117 -17.42 -19.36 -0.21
N GLY A 118 -16.28 -20.06 -0.23
CA GLY A 118 -14.97 -19.48 -0.55
C GLY A 118 -14.21 -18.97 0.69
N PRO A 119 -13.05 -18.31 0.49
CA PRO A 119 -12.23 -17.79 1.58
C PRO A 119 -12.89 -16.58 2.25
N GLU A 120 -12.62 -16.40 3.54
CA GLU A 120 -13.07 -15.23 4.29
C GLU A 120 -12.27 -13.99 3.87
N VAL A 121 -12.96 -12.84 3.75
CA VAL A 121 -12.34 -11.57 3.35
C VAL A 121 -12.65 -10.51 4.38
N HIS A 122 -11.61 -10.01 5.05
CA HIS A 122 -11.72 -8.86 5.94
C HIS A 122 -11.21 -7.59 5.28
N TRP A 123 -11.96 -6.52 5.49
CA TRP A 123 -11.63 -5.18 5.01
C TRP A 123 -11.41 -4.25 6.19
N SER A 124 -10.40 -3.40 6.11
CA SER A 124 -10.22 -2.32 7.08
C SER A 124 -9.71 -1.07 6.39
N CYS A 125 -10.08 0.09 6.94
CA CYS A 125 -9.70 1.39 6.42
C CYS A 125 -8.85 2.15 7.43
N ILE A 126 -7.93 2.96 6.93
CA ILE A 126 -7.13 3.89 7.73
C ILE A 126 -7.10 5.26 7.05
N ASP A 127 -7.12 6.31 7.86
CA ASP A 127 -6.94 7.66 7.36
C ASP A 127 -5.45 7.94 7.11
N LEU A 128 -5.19 8.67 6.02
CA LEU A 128 -3.85 9.04 5.58
C LEU A 128 -3.79 10.53 5.25
N GLU A 129 -2.74 11.18 5.74
CA GLU A 129 -2.34 12.51 5.33
C GLU A 129 -1.30 12.41 4.22
N GLY A 130 -1.65 12.93 3.06
CA GLY A 130 -0.84 12.93 1.86
C GLY A 130 -0.20 14.28 1.55
N THR A 131 0.94 14.23 0.87
CA THR A 131 1.58 15.37 0.23
C THR A 131 1.90 15.01 -1.21
N ALA A 132 1.34 15.78 -2.15
CA ALA A 132 1.56 15.63 -3.58
C ALA A 132 2.57 16.67 -4.08
N GLN A 133 3.49 16.25 -4.95
CA GLN A 133 4.53 17.08 -5.55
C GLN A 133 4.75 16.71 -7.02
N THR A 134 5.26 17.66 -7.80
CA THR A 134 5.78 17.42 -9.14
C THR A 134 7.30 17.48 -9.09
N VAL A 135 7.95 16.33 -9.25
CA VAL A 135 9.41 16.20 -9.28
C VAL A 135 9.89 15.90 -10.69
N LEU A 136 11.06 16.44 -11.06
CA LEU A 136 11.70 16.08 -12.33
C LEU A 136 12.09 14.60 -12.28
N VAL A 137 11.77 13.87 -13.35
CA VAL A 137 12.12 12.46 -13.49
C VAL A 137 13.19 12.36 -14.55
N LEU A 138 14.39 11.96 -14.12
CA LEU A 138 15.48 11.65 -15.05
C LEU A 138 15.16 10.29 -15.68
N CYS A 139 15.07 10.29 -17.01
CA CYS A 139 14.83 9.12 -17.85
C CYS A 139 16.07 8.21 -17.91
#